data_AF-A0A961USW3-F1
#
_entry.id   AF-A0A961USW3-F1
#
_cell.length_a   1.000
_cell.length_b   1.000
_cell.length_c   1.000
_cell.angle_alpha   90.00
_cell.angle_beta   90.00
_cell.angle_gamma   90.00
#
_symmetry.space_group_name_H-M   'P 1'
#
loop_
_entity.id
_entity.type
_entity.pdbx_description
1 polymer ?
#
loop_
_entity_poly.entity_id
_entity_poly.type
_entity_poly.pdbx_seq_one_letter_code
_entity_poly.pdbx_strand_id
1 'polypeptide(L)'
;MTLSSTELTQLARALSVPPEQLTRDLTLAERREWLFYRVSANNRLTVWHRAQDLWRRHNLSQRAAAEVMGYSPSHVSRALKDDPTQKQKVLSLPPADRLTRHLNLPEGAALLLESLSPDLDR
;
A
#
# COMPACT_ATOMS: atom_id res chain seq x y z
N MET A 1 -3.90 1.99 24.71
CA MET A 1 -3.31 0.69 25.10
C MET A 1 -1.81 0.79 24.93
N THR A 2 -1.05 0.67 26.01
CA THR A 2 0.43 0.64 26.00
C THR A 2 0.87 -0.80 26.27
N LEU A 3 1.71 -1.37 25.40
CA LEU A 3 2.28 -2.71 25.60
C LEU A 3 3.20 -2.71 26.82
N SER A 4 3.17 -3.78 27.61
CA SER A 4 4.14 -4.01 28.68
C SER A 4 5.52 -4.30 28.10
N SER A 5 6.58 -4.11 28.90
CA SER A 5 7.97 -4.37 28.48
C SER A 5 8.18 -5.82 28.04
N THR A 6 7.48 -6.77 28.67
CA THR A 6 7.55 -8.19 28.33
C THR A 6 6.92 -8.48 26.97
N GLU A 7 5.73 -7.93 26.71
CA GLU A 7 5.04 -8.07 25.42
C GLU A 7 5.86 -7.43 24.29
N LEU A 8 6.48 -6.28 24.55
CA LEU A 8 7.31 -5.59 23.57
C LEU A 8 8.57 -6.40 23.22
N THR A 9 9.21 -7.02 24.21
CA THR A 9 10.37 -7.90 23.99
C THR A 9 9.99 -9.16 23.20
N GLN A 10 8.83 -9.76 23.52
CA GLN A 10 8.31 -10.92 22.79
C GLN A 10 8.01 -10.56 21.33
N LEU A 11 7.37 -9.41 21.10
CA LEU A 11 7.06 -8.92 19.76
C LEU A 11 8.33 -8.62 18.96
N ALA A 12 9.31 -7.94 19.57
CA ALA A 12 10.61 -7.65 18.97
C ALA A 12 11.32 -8.92 18.51
N ARG A 13 11.34 -9.95 19.38
CA ARG A 13 11.91 -11.26 19.06
C ARG A 13 11.16 -11.95 17.92
N ALA A 14 9.83 -11.93 17.92
CA ALA A 14 9.02 -12.54 16.87
C ALA A 14 9.26 -11.87 15.51
N LEU A 15 9.46 -10.55 15.50
CA LEU A 15 9.74 -9.76 14.30
C LEU A 15 11.22 -9.70 13.93
N SER A 16 12.11 -10.31 14.73
CA SER A 16 13.57 -10.24 14.55
C SER A 16 14.11 -8.81 14.46
N VAL A 17 13.56 -7.90 15.25
CA VAL A 17 14.01 -6.50 15.36
C VAL A 17 14.39 -6.16 16.80
N PRO A 18 15.28 -5.18 17.03
CA PRO A 18 15.53 -4.66 18.37
C PRO A 18 14.25 -4.04 18.98
N PRO A 19 14.02 -4.18 20.31
CA PRO A 19 12.89 -3.55 20.99
C PRO A 19 12.76 -2.04 20.75
N GLU A 20 13.90 -1.34 20.62
CA GLU A 20 13.97 0.10 20.40
C GLU A 20 13.37 0.49 19.04
N GLN A 21 13.35 -0.42 18.06
CA GLN A 21 12.69 -0.17 16.78
C GLN A 21 11.16 -0.17 16.88
N LEU A 22 10.59 -0.83 17.89
CA LEU A 22 9.14 -0.86 18.10
C LEU A 22 8.63 0.35 18.87
N THR A 23 9.50 1.01 19.64
CA THR A 23 9.16 2.18 20.47
C THR A 23 9.57 3.50 19.86
N ARG A 24 10.54 3.51 18.94
CA ARG A 24 10.95 4.76 18.28
C ARG A 24 9.81 5.36 17.48
N ASP A 25 9.91 6.66 17.29
CA ASP A 25 9.11 7.36 16.31
C ASP A 25 9.37 6.85 14.89
N LEU A 26 8.29 6.70 14.12
CA LEU A 26 8.38 6.46 12.69
C LEU A 26 8.96 7.70 11.99
N THR A 27 9.83 7.48 11.03
CA THR A 27 10.26 8.54 10.10
C THR A 27 9.08 9.01 9.26
N LEU A 28 9.18 10.19 8.63
CA LEU A 28 8.11 10.69 7.76
C LEU A 28 7.79 9.72 6.60
N ALA A 29 8.82 9.08 6.03
CA ALA A 29 8.65 8.10 4.98
C ALA A 29 7.85 6.87 5.46
N GLU A 30 8.22 6.33 6.63
CA GLU A 30 7.51 5.19 7.22
C GLU A 30 6.07 5.54 7.62
N ARG A 31 5.83 6.74 8.14
CA ARG A 31 4.46 7.22 8.42
C ARG A 31 3.61 7.25 7.16
N ARG A 32 4.15 7.75 6.05
CA ARG A 32 3.45 7.80 4.75
C ARG A 32 3.14 6.40 4.23
N GLU A 33 4.13 5.51 4.27
CA GLU A 33 3.94 4.12 3.83
C GLU A 33 2.91 3.39 4.69
N TRP A 34 2.96 3.57 6.01
CA TRP A 34 2.03 2.98 6.94
C TRP A 34 0.60 3.52 6.76
N LEU A 35 0.44 4.83 6.60
CA LEU A 35 -0.85 5.45 6.32
C LEU A 35 -1.42 4.90 5.01
N PHE A 36 -0.62 4.88 3.94
CA PHE A 36 -1.05 4.35 2.65
C PHE A 36 -1.50 2.89 2.76
N TYR A 37 -0.68 2.06 3.42
CA TYR A 37 -0.98 0.65 3.62
C TYR A 37 -2.29 0.45 4.38
N ARG A 38 -2.52 1.18 5.48
CA ARG A 38 -3.74 1.06 6.28
C ARG A 38 -5.00 1.38 5.47
N VAL A 39 -4.97 2.48 4.73
CA VAL A 39 -6.12 2.91 3.92
C VAL A 39 -6.35 1.95 2.76
N SER A 40 -5.27 1.51 2.11
CA SER A 40 -5.35 0.52 1.02
C SER A 40 -5.85 -0.82 1.51
N ALA A 41 -5.40 -1.30 2.67
CA ALA A 41 -5.85 -2.57 3.24
C ALA A 41 -7.36 -2.57 3.52
N ASN A 42 -7.89 -1.47 4.08
CA ASN A 42 -9.32 -1.31 4.36
C ASN A 42 -10.17 -1.13 3.10
N ASN A 43 -9.56 -0.72 1.98
CA ASN A 43 -10.26 -0.41 0.73
C ASN A 43 -9.64 -1.15 -0.47
N ARG A 44 -9.19 -2.40 -0.25
CA ARG A 44 -8.30 -3.14 -1.15
C ARG A 44 -8.74 -3.09 -2.61
N LEU A 45 -9.95 -3.54 -2.90
CA LEU A 45 -10.45 -3.60 -4.27
C LEU A 45 -10.60 -2.22 -4.89
N THR A 46 -11.15 -1.27 -4.12
CA THR A 46 -11.33 0.12 -4.56
C THR A 46 -10.01 0.72 -5.00
N VAL A 47 -8.94 0.54 -4.21
CA VAL A 47 -7.61 1.06 -4.54
C VAL A 47 -7.02 0.38 -5.78
N TRP A 48 -7.19 -0.93 -5.92
CA TRP A 48 -6.75 -1.65 -7.13
C TRP A 48 -7.52 -1.24 -8.39
N HIS A 49 -8.84 -1.06 -8.30
CA HIS A 49 -9.65 -0.59 -9.42
C HIS A 49 -9.33 0.85 -9.80
N ARG A 50 -9.07 1.74 -8.83
CA ARG A 50 -8.60 3.10 -9.12
C ARG A 50 -7.25 3.10 -9.83
N ALA A 51 -6.31 2.28 -9.39
CA ALA A 51 -5.05 2.10 -10.10
C ALA A 51 -5.29 1.57 -11.53
N GLN A 52 -6.23 0.65 -11.68
CA GLN A 52 -6.61 0.11 -12.98
C GLN A 52 -7.19 1.16 -13.92
N ASP A 53 -8.14 1.94 -13.45
CA ASP A 53 -8.74 3.02 -14.22
C ASP A 53 -7.69 4.06 -14.60
N LEU A 54 -6.77 4.36 -13.68
CA LEU A 54 -5.67 5.29 -13.92
C LEU A 54 -4.79 4.83 -15.08
N TRP A 55 -4.24 3.62 -15.03
CA TRP A 55 -3.36 3.16 -16.12
C TRP A 55 -4.12 2.98 -17.45
N ARG A 56 -5.41 2.61 -17.40
CA ARG A 56 -6.25 2.48 -18.60
C ARG A 56 -6.49 3.83 -19.29
N ARG A 57 -6.75 4.89 -18.51
CA ARG A 57 -6.92 6.26 -19.04
C ARG A 57 -5.65 6.79 -19.71
N HIS A 58 -4.49 6.27 -19.31
CA HIS A 58 -3.19 6.59 -19.90
C HIS A 58 -2.73 5.55 -20.95
N ASN A 59 -3.66 4.75 -21.50
CA ASN A 59 -3.40 3.77 -22.56
C ASN A 59 -2.37 2.69 -22.21
N LEU A 60 -2.15 2.40 -20.92
CA LEU A 60 -1.31 1.29 -20.51
C LEU A 60 -2.12 -0.01 -20.46
N SER A 61 -1.52 -1.08 -20.99
CA SER A 61 -2.02 -2.43 -20.76
C SER A 61 -1.76 -2.86 -19.31
N GLN A 62 -2.54 -3.82 -18.80
CA GLN A 62 -2.29 -4.40 -17.46
C GLN A 62 -0.87 -4.97 -17.34
N ARG A 63 -0.31 -5.53 -18.42
CA ARG A 63 1.06 -6.06 -18.42
C ARG A 63 2.09 -4.94 -18.23
N ALA A 64 1.96 -3.84 -18.98
CA ALA A 64 2.84 -2.69 -18.85
C ALA A 64 2.72 -2.04 -17.47
N ALA A 65 1.50 -1.89 -16.95
CA ALA A 65 1.28 -1.36 -15.61
C ALA A 65 1.88 -2.27 -14.52
N ALA A 66 1.75 -3.60 -14.65
CA ALA A 66 2.38 -4.55 -13.74
C ALA A 66 3.91 -4.41 -13.72
N GLU A 67 4.52 -4.28 -14.90
CA GLU A 67 5.96 -4.08 -15.05
C GLU A 67 6.44 -2.79 -14.37
N VAL A 68 5.76 -1.66 -14.64
CA VAL A 68 6.03 -0.37 -13.97
C VAL A 68 5.92 -0.50 -12.46
N MET A 69 4.89 -1.18 -11.97
CA MET A 69 4.67 -1.40 -10.55
C MET A 69 5.66 -2.41 -9.93
N GLY A 70 6.46 -3.12 -10.72
CA GLY A 70 7.37 -4.18 -10.23
C GLY A 70 6.64 -5.45 -9.80
N TYR A 71 5.48 -5.73 -10.38
CA TYR A 71 4.67 -6.91 -10.15
C TYR A 71 4.65 -7.84 -11.37
N SER A 72 4.38 -9.13 -11.13
CA SER A 72 4.01 -10.02 -12.22
C SER A 72 2.59 -9.71 -12.73
N PRO A 73 2.28 -9.92 -14.01
CA PRO A 73 0.92 -9.75 -14.53
C PRO A 73 -0.13 -10.61 -13.79
N SER A 74 0.29 -11.79 -13.32
CA SER A 74 -0.55 -12.70 -12.53
C SER A 74 -0.86 -12.15 -11.14
N HIS A 75 0.08 -11.41 -10.52
CA HIS A 75 -0.17 -10.71 -9.26
C HIS A 75 -1.30 -9.70 -9.44
N VAL A 76 -1.20 -8.82 -10.44
CA VAL A 76 -2.21 -7.78 -10.70
C VAL A 76 -3.57 -8.40 -11.03
N SER A 77 -3.59 -9.43 -11.88
CA SER A 77 -4.85 -10.13 -12.22
C SER A 77 -5.53 -10.74 -11.00
N ARG A 78 -4.77 -11.34 -10.07
CA ARG A 78 -5.34 -11.88 -8.83
C ARG A 78 -5.76 -10.79 -7.85
N ALA A 79 -5.01 -9.70 -7.78
CA ALA A 79 -5.31 -8.58 -6.89
C ALA A 79 -6.63 -7.87 -7.24
N LEU A 80 -6.95 -7.81 -8.54
CA LEU A 80 -8.21 -7.27 -9.08
C LEU A 80 -9.40 -8.22 -8.92
N LYS A 81 -9.19 -9.48 -8.52
CA LYS A 81 -10.28 -10.41 -8.24
C LYS A 81 -10.68 -10.30 -6.77
N ASP A 82 -11.98 -10.40 -6.53
CA ASP A 82 -12.51 -10.59 -5.18
C ASP A 82 -12.72 -12.07 -4.89
N ASP A 83 -11.61 -12.80 -4.76
CA ASP A 83 -11.63 -14.23 -4.43
C ASP A 83 -11.31 -14.43 -2.94
N PRO A 84 -12.27 -14.87 -2.11
CA PRO A 84 -12.07 -15.06 -0.68
C PRO A 84 -11.13 -16.23 -0.36
N THR A 85 -10.87 -17.14 -1.31
CA THR A 85 -9.99 -18.29 -1.12
C THR A 85 -8.51 -17.95 -1.32
N GLN A 86 -8.22 -16.75 -1.86
CA GLN A 86 -6.86 -16.31 -2.14
C GLN A 86 -6.36 -15.33 -1.09
N LYS A 87 -5.04 -15.37 -0.86
CA LYS A 87 -4.37 -14.35 -0.03
C LYS A 87 -4.56 -12.98 -0.69
N GLN A 88 -5.42 -12.18 -0.09
CA GLN A 88 -5.77 -10.84 -0.56
C GLN A 88 -4.51 -9.97 -0.69
N LYS A 89 -4.33 -9.37 -1.87
CA LYS A 89 -3.17 -8.53 -2.19
C LYS A 89 -3.52 -7.06 -1.97
N VAL A 90 -2.85 -6.42 -1.03
CA VAL A 90 -2.95 -4.98 -0.79
C VAL A 90 -1.96 -4.26 -1.71
N LEU A 91 -2.37 -3.17 -2.34
CA LEU A 91 -1.45 -2.32 -3.09
C LEU A 91 -0.58 -1.56 -2.09
N SER A 92 0.74 -1.71 -2.19
CA SER A 92 1.69 -0.99 -1.31
C SER A 92 2.08 0.36 -1.92
N LEU A 93 2.61 1.27 -1.09
CA LEU A 93 3.01 2.60 -1.53
C LEU A 93 4.07 2.57 -2.64
N PRO A 94 5.19 1.81 -2.56
CA PRO A 94 6.23 1.91 -3.59
C PRO A 94 5.77 1.50 -5.00
N PRO A 95 5.00 0.41 -5.20
CA PRO A 95 4.37 0.10 -6.50
C PRO A 95 3.42 1.19 -7.01
N ALA A 96 2.58 1.75 -6.13
CA ALA A 96 1.67 2.84 -6.48
C ALA A 96 2.42 4.13 -6.89
N ASP A 97 3.50 4.44 -6.19
CA ASP A 97 4.38 5.58 -6.49
C ASP A 97 5.08 5.40 -7.84
N ARG A 98 5.57 4.19 -8.13
CA ARG A 98 6.16 3.90 -9.45
C ARG A 98 5.17 4.11 -10.58
N LEU A 99 3.94 3.63 -10.41
CA LEU A 99 2.88 3.82 -11.40
C LEU A 99 2.58 5.32 -11.63
N THR A 100 2.30 6.05 -10.57
CA THR A 100 1.89 7.45 -10.65
C THR A 100 3.00 8.36 -11.16
N ARG A 101 4.26 8.09 -10.79
CA ARG A 101 5.44 8.77 -11.36
C ARG A 101 5.64 8.46 -12.83
N HIS A 102 5.47 7.20 -13.26
CA HIS A 102 5.56 6.84 -14.67
C HIS A 102 4.50 7.57 -15.52
N LEU A 103 3.35 7.85 -14.93
CA LEU A 103 2.25 8.60 -15.55
C LEU A 103 2.38 10.13 -15.41
N ASN A 104 3.47 10.63 -14.83
CA ASN A 104 3.73 12.06 -14.57
C ASN A 104 2.63 12.76 -13.75
N LEU A 105 2.08 12.07 -12.75
CA LEU A 105 1.04 12.63 -11.89
C LEU A 105 1.67 13.31 -10.67
N PRO A 106 1.49 14.63 -10.49
CA PRO A 106 2.17 15.39 -9.44
C PRO A 106 1.71 15.01 -8.03
N GLU A 107 0.47 14.56 -7.87
CA GLU A 107 -0.11 14.15 -6.59
C GLU A 107 0.36 12.74 -6.16
N GLY A 108 0.99 11.98 -7.06
CA GLY A 108 1.57 10.67 -6.77
C GLY A 108 0.53 9.62 -6.31
N ALA A 109 0.97 8.66 -5.50
CA ALA A 109 0.11 7.57 -5.03
C ALA A 109 -1.09 8.03 -4.19
N ALA A 110 -1.06 9.25 -3.62
CA ALA A 110 -2.13 9.79 -2.81
C ALA A 110 -3.48 9.87 -3.57
N LEU A 111 -3.45 10.07 -4.90
CA LEU A 111 -4.64 10.04 -5.76
C LEU A 111 -5.45 8.75 -5.62
N LEU A 112 -4.78 7.62 -5.40
CA LEU A 112 -5.46 6.33 -5.29
C LEU A 112 -6.30 6.24 -4.01
N LEU A 113 -5.98 7.07 -3.00
CA LEU A 113 -6.63 7.09 -1.70
C LEU A 113 -7.62 8.25 -1.53
N GLU A 114 -7.80 9.09 -2.54
CA GLU A 114 -8.66 10.28 -2.47
C GLU A 114 -10.07 9.93 -1.97
N SER A 115 -10.54 10.64 -0.96
CA SER A 115 -11.84 10.40 -0.31
C SER A 115 -12.01 9.04 0.40
N LEU A 116 -10.94 8.24 0.56
CA LEU A 116 -10.95 6.98 1.32
C LEU A 116 -10.40 7.14 2.76
N SER A 117 -9.93 8.33 3.10
CA SER A 117 -9.51 8.68 4.45
C SER A 117 -10.33 9.86 4.95
N PRO A 118 -11.18 9.68 5.98
CA PRO A 118 -11.88 10.78 6.63
C PRO A 118 -10.96 11.69 7.46
N ASP A 119 -9.68 11.32 7.64
CA ASP A 119 -8.72 11.96 8.55
C ASP A 119 -7.54 12.67 7.84
N LEU A 120 -7.58 12.91 6.52
CA LEU A 120 -6.54 13.70 5.84
C LEU A 120 -6.76 15.23 5.93
N ASP A 121 -7.91 15.65 6.48
CA ASP A 121 -8.31 17.05 6.64
C ASP A 121 -8.31 17.53 8.12
N ARG A 122 -7.60 16.86 9.03
CA ARG A 122 -7.47 17.26 10.44
C ARG A 122 -6.03 17.43 10.89
#